data_AF-A0A7W4ZR95-F1
#
_entry.id   AF-A0A7W4ZR95-F1
#
_cell.length_a   1.000
_cell.length_b   1.000
_cell.length_c   1.000
_cell.angle_alpha   90.00
_cell.angle_beta   90.00
_cell.angle_gamma   90.00
#
_symmetry.space_group_name_H-M   'P 1'
#
loop_
_entity.id
_entity.type
_entity.pdbx_description
1 polymer ?
#
loop_
_entity_poly.entity_id
_entity_poly.type
_entity_poly.pdbx_seq_one_letter_code
_entity_poly.pdbx_strand_id
1 'polypeptide(L)'
;MFQGEPGGILAGSVIRRAWRSARKAVLPPHVSESPTGRRVYDNRNTRLTKWLNDGIPPAQVAEWVGNSVAVLLATYARCVEGQLPDLKRRLEAAGDLPEPPSTG
;
A
#
# COMPACT_ATOMS: atom_id res chain seq x y z
N MET A 1 -18.78 -3.06 13.64
CA MET A 1 -18.82 -4.38 12.96
C MET A 1 -19.87 -4.29 11.84
N PHE A 2 -19.62 -4.84 10.65
CA PHE A 2 -20.63 -4.83 9.57
C PHE A 2 -21.58 -6.03 9.72
N GLN A 3 -22.88 -5.76 9.67
CA GLN A 3 -23.93 -6.78 9.83
C GLN A 3 -24.62 -7.05 8.50
N GLY A 4 -25.02 -8.31 8.30
CA GLY A 4 -25.96 -8.67 7.25
C GLY A 4 -27.39 -8.27 7.63
N GLU A 5 -28.27 -8.28 6.65
CA GLU A 5 -29.71 -8.05 6.84
C GLU A 5 -30.35 -8.88 7.99
N PRO A 6 -29.97 -10.15 8.22
CA PRO A 6 -30.49 -10.93 9.35
C PRO A 6 -29.93 -10.54 10.72
N GLY A 7 -29.14 -9.47 10.84
CA GLY A 7 -28.47 -9.04 12.08
C GLY A 7 -27.20 -9.82 12.44
N GLY A 8 -26.86 -10.87 11.68
CA GLY A 8 -25.63 -11.64 11.84
C GLY A 8 -24.39 -10.99 11.21
N ILE A 9 -23.21 -11.59 11.43
CA ILE A 9 -21.96 -11.15 10.79
C ILE A 9 -22.11 -11.20 9.28
N LEU A 10 -21.72 -10.11 8.60
CA LEU A 10 -21.75 -10.06 7.14
C LEU A 10 -20.84 -11.12 6.53
N ALA A 11 -21.41 -12.03 5.73
CA ALA A 11 -20.65 -13.07 5.08
C ALA A 11 -19.64 -12.49 4.07
N GLY A 12 -18.41 -13.01 4.06
CA GLY A 12 -17.36 -12.54 3.16
C GLY A 12 -17.69 -12.70 1.67
N SER A 13 -18.56 -13.66 1.31
CA SER A 13 -19.07 -13.81 -0.06
C SER A 13 -19.90 -12.60 -0.51
N VAL A 14 -20.67 -12.00 0.40
CA VAL A 14 -21.48 -10.80 0.13
C VAL A 14 -20.57 -9.62 -0.17
N ILE A 15 -19.53 -9.40 0.64
CA ILE A 15 -18.53 -8.33 0.42
C ILE A 15 -17.85 -8.51 -0.94
N ARG A 16 -17.42 -9.73 -1.28
CA ARG A 16 -16.78 -10.01 -2.57
C ARG A 16 -17.71 -9.77 -3.76
N ARG A 17 -19.00 -10.09 -3.64
CA ARG A 17 -20.00 -9.83 -4.69
C ARG A 17 -20.23 -8.33 -4.85
N ALA A 18 -20.47 -7.62 -3.75
CA ALA A 18 -20.65 -6.17 -3.74
C ALA A 18 -19.45 -5.46 -4.38
N TRP A 19 -18.22 -5.86 -4.03
CA TRP A 19 -17.00 -5.31 -4.62
C TRP A 19 -16.93 -5.51 -6.14
N ARG A 20 -17.23 -6.72 -6.62
CA ARG A 20 -17.23 -7.02 -8.05
C ARG A 20 -18.27 -6.19 -8.80
N SER A 21 -19.47 -6.04 -8.24
CA SER A 21 -20.53 -5.22 -8.83
C SER A 21 -20.14 -3.75 -8.87
N ALA A 22 -19.60 -3.21 -7.77
CA ALA A 22 -19.13 -1.83 -7.70
C ALA A 22 -18.02 -1.54 -8.73
N ARG A 23 -17.05 -2.45 -8.89
CA ARG A 23 -15.99 -2.31 -9.91
C ARG A 23 -16.57 -2.22 -11.32
N LYS A 24 -17.55 -3.06 -11.67
CA LYS A 24 -18.19 -3.03 -12.99
C LYS A 24 -19.02 -1.76 -13.22
N ALA A 25 -19.60 -1.21 -12.17
CA ALA A 25 -20.43 -0.01 -12.27
C ALA A 25 -19.62 1.29 -12.41
N VAL A 26 -18.42 1.35 -11.85
CA VAL A 26 -17.63 2.59 -11.75
C VAL A 26 -16.40 2.62 -12.67
N LEU A 27 -15.75 1.47 -12.90
CA LEU A 27 -14.50 1.42 -13.66
C LEU A 27 -14.76 1.23 -15.15
N PRO A 28 -13.93 1.85 -16.03
CA PRO A 28 -13.95 1.54 -17.46
C PRO A 28 -13.76 0.03 -17.71
N PRO A 29 -14.35 -0.54 -18.79
CA PRO A 29 -14.32 -1.98 -19.05
C PRO A 29 -12.92 -2.58 -18.99
N HIS A 30 -11.94 -1.97 -19.68
CA HIS A 30 -10.55 -2.42 -19.71
C HIS A 30 -9.88 -2.43 -18.32
N VAL A 31 -10.22 -1.49 -17.43
CA VAL A 31 -9.70 -1.47 -16.06
C VAL A 31 -10.40 -2.54 -15.21
N SER A 32 -11.71 -2.70 -15.38
CA SER A 32 -12.50 -3.68 -14.64
C SER A 32 -12.07 -5.13 -14.93
N GLU A 33 -11.67 -5.40 -16.17
CA GLU A 33 -11.14 -6.68 -16.66
C GLU A 33 -9.69 -6.91 -16.27
N SER A 34 -8.92 -5.83 -16.06
CA SER A 34 -7.54 -5.94 -15.60
C SER A 34 -7.44 -6.54 -14.17
N PRO A 35 -6.27 -7.07 -13.79
CA PRO A 35 -6.00 -7.51 -12.42
C PRO A 35 -6.10 -6.40 -11.36
N THR A 36 -6.05 -5.12 -11.74
CA THR A 36 -5.99 -3.97 -10.82
C THR A 36 -7.23 -3.89 -9.93
N GLY A 37 -7.01 -4.02 -8.62
CA GLY A 37 -8.09 -3.94 -7.62
C GLY A 37 -9.11 -5.08 -7.70
N ARG A 38 -8.78 -6.20 -8.36
CA ARG A 38 -9.71 -7.32 -8.60
C ARG A 38 -10.26 -7.92 -7.31
N ARG A 39 -9.47 -7.97 -6.25
CA ARG A 39 -9.83 -8.47 -4.92
C ARG A 39 -10.04 -7.29 -3.97
N VAL A 40 -10.94 -7.46 -3.01
CA VAL A 40 -11.12 -6.49 -1.91
C VAL A 40 -9.80 -6.24 -1.17
N TYR A 41 -8.99 -7.29 -1.01
CA TYR A 41 -7.70 -7.24 -0.34
C TYR A 41 -6.66 -6.39 -1.08
N ASP A 42 -6.82 -6.17 -2.38
CA ASP A 42 -5.88 -5.35 -3.15
C ASP A 42 -5.89 -3.89 -2.66
N ASN A 43 -7.02 -3.41 -2.11
CA ASN A 43 -7.09 -2.09 -1.48
C ASN A 43 -6.12 -1.95 -0.29
N ARG A 44 -5.92 -3.03 0.48
CA ARG A 44 -4.95 -3.06 1.58
C ARG A 44 -3.53 -2.94 1.03
N ASN A 45 -3.22 -3.68 -0.04
CA ASN A 45 -1.92 -3.62 -0.70
C ASN A 45 -1.63 -2.22 -1.24
N THR A 46 -2.61 -1.58 -1.90
CA THR A 46 -2.49 -0.21 -2.41
C THR A 46 -2.25 0.79 -1.30
N ARG A 47 -3.02 0.71 -0.19
CA ARG A 47 -2.84 1.63 0.94
C ARG A 47 -1.47 1.50 1.59
N LEU A 48 -1.02 0.27 1.82
CA LEU A 48 0.29 -0.03 2.41
C LEU A 48 1.43 0.48 1.53
N THR A 49 1.37 0.18 0.23
CA THR A 49 2.36 0.66 -0.74
C THR A 49 2.39 2.19 -0.79
N LYS A 50 1.22 2.85 -0.76
CA LYS A 50 1.14 4.31 -0.75
C LYS A 50 1.80 4.90 0.50
N TRP A 51 1.46 4.42 1.70
CA TRP A 51 2.06 4.93 2.93
C TRP A 51 3.57 4.78 2.95
N LEU A 52 4.08 3.64 2.49
CA LEU A 52 5.51 3.45 2.36
C LEU A 52 6.10 4.46 1.39
N ASN A 53 5.51 4.64 0.20
CA ASN A 53 5.95 5.63 -0.80
C ASN A 53 5.86 7.09 -0.34
N ASP A 54 4.90 7.42 0.52
CA ASP A 54 4.79 8.74 1.16
C ASP A 54 5.90 8.96 2.23
N GLY A 55 6.78 7.98 2.45
CA GLY A 55 7.91 8.06 3.39
C GLY A 55 7.54 7.77 4.84
N ILE A 56 6.37 7.19 5.11
CA ILE A 56 5.98 6.81 6.47
C ILE A 56 6.88 5.66 6.97
N PRO A 57 7.47 5.75 8.17
CA PRO A 57 8.37 4.72 8.69
C PRO A 57 7.73 3.31 8.69
N PRO A 58 8.43 2.28 8.20
CA PRO A 58 7.91 0.92 8.14
C PRO A 58 7.44 0.35 9.50
N ALA A 59 8.11 0.73 10.59
CA ALA A 59 7.71 0.32 11.94
C ALA A 59 6.31 0.84 12.31
N GLN A 60 6.03 2.11 12.01
CA GLN A 60 4.72 2.72 12.26
C GLN A 60 3.62 2.08 11.41
N VAL A 61 3.92 1.84 10.13
CA VAL A 61 2.98 1.18 9.22
C VAL A 61 2.67 -0.25 9.69
N ALA A 62 3.69 -0.99 10.13
CA ALA A 62 3.56 -2.36 10.62
C ALA A 62 2.65 -2.43 11.86
N GLU A 63 2.83 -1.50 12.81
CA GLU A 63 1.98 -1.34 13.99
C GLU A 63 0.51 -1.13 13.61
N TRP A 64 0.21 -0.18 12.73
CA TRP A 64 -1.18 0.13 12.33
C TRP A 64 -1.90 -1.03 11.66
N VAL A 65 -1.16 -1.91 10.98
CA VAL A 65 -1.76 -3.03 10.25
C VAL A 65 -1.63 -4.38 10.97
N GLY A 66 -1.05 -4.38 12.17
CA GLY A 66 -0.85 -5.57 12.99
C GLY A 66 0.09 -6.60 12.37
N ASN A 67 1.12 -6.15 11.63
CA ASN A 67 2.14 -7.01 11.04
C ASN A 67 3.50 -6.78 11.74
N SER A 68 4.43 -7.73 11.58
CA SER A 68 5.84 -7.45 11.91
C SER A 68 6.49 -6.61 10.80
N VAL A 69 7.51 -5.83 11.18
CA VAL A 69 8.30 -5.03 10.22
C VAL A 69 8.94 -5.92 9.15
N ALA A 70 9.46 -7.08 9.54
CA ALA A 70 10.07 -8.03 8.63
C ALA A 70 9.08 -8.53 7.57
N VAL A 71 7.86 -8.91 7.96
CA VAL A 71 6.81 -9.34 7.03
C VAL A 71 6.39 -8.20 6.11
N LEU A 72 6.25 -6.98 6.64
CA LEU A 72 5.91 -5.81 5.85
C LEU A 72 6.97 -5.55 4.77
N LEU A 73 8.24 -5.45 5.15
CA LEU A 73 9.32 -5.14 4.20
C LEU A 73 9.55 -6.28 3.20
N ALA A 74 9.51 -7.54 3.64
CA ALA A 74 9.63 -8.69 2.73
C ALA A 74 8.54 -8.67 1.63
N THR A 75 7.35 -8.17 1.96
CA THR A 75 6.22 -8.11 1.01
C THR A 75 6.30 -6.88 0.10
N TYR A 76 6.65 -5.71 0.65
CA TYR A 76 6.43 -4.43 -0.03
C TYR A 76 7.71 -3.68 -0.45
N ALA A 77 8.91 -4.11 -0.05
CA ALA A 77 10.14 -3.38 -0.37
C ALA A 77 10.34 -3.13 -1.87
N ARG A 78 9.92 -4.08 -2.73
CA ARG A 78 9.99 -3.96 -4.20
C ARG A 78 9.02 -2.93 -4.78
N CYS A 79 8.06 -2.46 -4.00
CA CYS A 79 7.06 -1.48 -4.41
C CYS A 79 7.34 -0.08 -3.86
N VAL A 80 8.46 0.09 -3.15
CA VAL A 80 8.89 1.37 -2.59
C VAL A 80 9.81 2.08 -3.57
N GLU A 81 9.36 3.21 -4.11
CA GLU A 81 10.04 3.95 -5.17
C GLU A 81 9.87 5.48 -4.97
N GLY A 82 10.63 6.28 -5.70
CA GLY A 82 10.43 7.74 -5.77
C GLY A 82 10.91 8.56 -4.57
N GLN A 83 11.37 7.92 -3.48
CA GLN A 83 11.82 8.62 -2.27
C GLN A 83 13.25 9.15 -2.33
N LEU A 84 14.09 8.61 -3.22
CA LEU A 84 15.52 8.93 -3.25
C LEU A 84 15.81 10.44 -3.36
N PRO A 85 15.13 11.23 -4.21
CA PRO A 85 15.38 12.67 -4.29
C PRO A 85 15.08 13.41 -2.98
N ASP A 86 14.00 13.03 -2.29
CA ASP A 86 13.63 13.65 -1.01
C ASP A 86 14.57 13.25 0.12
N LEU A 87 14.96 11.97 0.16
CA LEU A 87 15.95 11.46 1.12
C LEU A 87 17.31 12.17 0.94
N LYS A 88 17.77 12.34 -0.30
CA LYS A 88 18.98 13.11 -0.60
C LYS A 88 18.88 14.55 -0.10
N ARG A 89 17.78 15.25 -0.40
CA ARG A 89 17.56 16.62 0.08
C ARG A 89 17.62 16.72 1.61
N ARG A 90 17.07 15.74 2.33
CA ARG A 90 17.10 15.71 3.80
C ARG A 90 18.52 15.48 4.33
N LEU A 91 19.29 14.58 3.71
CA LEU A 91 20.69 14.38 4.04
C LEU A 91 21.52 15.65 3.74
N GLU A 92 21.25 16.35 2.62
CA GLU A 92 21.95 17.58 2.23
C GLU A 92 21.72 18.66 3.29
N ALA A 93 20.46 18.83 3.72
CA ALA A 93 20.08 19.78 4.76
C ALA A 93 20.69 19.45 6.14
N ALA A 94 20.92 18.17 6.44
CA ALA A 94 21.55 17.74 7.68
C ALA A 94 23.09 17.83 7.64
N GLY A 95 23.69 17.97 6.45
CA GLY A 95 25.14 17.89 6.25
C GLY A 95 25.69 16.46 6.25
N ASP A 96 24.81 15.46 6.09
CA ASP A 96 25.13 14.03 6.23
C ASP A 96 25.36 13.32 4.88
N LEU A 97 25.46 14.04 3.75
CA LEU A 97 25.81 13.33 2.51
C LEU A 97 27.26 12.86 2.56
N PRO A 98 27.51 11.59 2.21
CA PRO A 98 28.86 11.18 1.89
C PRO A 98 29.33 11.98 0.68
N GLU A 99 30.46 12.68 0.85
CA GLU A 99 31.17 13.31 -0.27
C GLU A 99 31.35 12.28 -1.40
N PRO A 100 31.09 12.64 -2.66
CA PRO A 100 31.33 11.74 -3.76
C PRO A 100 32.79 11.25 -3.72
N PRO A 101 33.07 9.97 -4.03
CA PRO A 101 34.44 9.48 -4.02
C PRO A 101 35.29 10.34 -4.95
N SER A 102 36.34 10.94 -4.40
CA SER A 102 37.31 11.70 -5.16
C SER A 102 37.83 10.83 -6.29
N THR A 103 37.44 11.13 -7.52
CA THR A 103 37.99 10.46 -8.69
C THR A 103 39.41 10.97 -8.85
N GLY A 104 40.38 10.14 -8.42
CA GLY A 104 41.79 10.28 -8.76
C GLY A 104 42.10 9.67 -10.12
#